data_AF-A0A7W3Y4R4-F1
#
_entry.id   AF-A0A7W3Y4R4-F1
#
_cell.length_a   1.000
_cell.length_b   1.000
_cell.length_c   1.000
_cell.angle_alpha   90.00
_cell.angle_beta   90.00
_cell.angle_gamma   90.00
#
_symmetry.space_group_name_H-M   'P 1'
#
loop_
_entity.id
_entity.type
_entity.pdbx_description
1 polymer ?
#
loop_
_entity_poly.entity_id
_entity_poly.type
_entity_poly.pdbx_seq_one_letter_code
_entity_poly.pdbx_strand_id
1 'polypeptide(L)'
;MAKQKKPGKKGRDTHDALDPQAQAEAMARGMSESAQQIWLAGVGAFARAQSEGNKLFESLVREGMGFEKTAREAAGHQAEAMREAMESRVGQARERANETWKRLETAFESRVAETLGRLGVPTRADIAELNAKLDALAARSPAAPRRAPAVKAAAAKRTPPATPRKTVRKAVKSPRAGVAKRPRAS
;
A
#
# COMPACT_ATOMS: atom_id res chain seq x y z
N MET A 1 -97.81 -66.25 -36.56
CA MET A 1 -98.32 -64.86 -36.64
C MET A 1 -97.32 -63.99 -35.88
N ALA A 2 -96.32 -63.41 -36.53
CA ALA A 2 -96.37 -62.20 -37.35
C ALA A 2 -96.57 -60.91 -36.52
N LYS A 3 -95.50 -60.11 -36.47
CA LYS A 3 -95.40 -58.66 -36.72
C LYS A 3 -94.75 -57.80 -35.63
N GLN A 4 -93.79 -57.03 -36.13
CA GLN A 4 -92.91 -56.04 -35.51
C GLN A 4 -93.64 -54.86 -34.87
N LYS A 5 -92.97 -54.18 -33.93
CA LYS A 5 -92.91 -52.70 -33.93
C LYS A 5 -91.68 -52.17 -33.16
N LYS A 6 -90.74 -51.53 -33.87
CA LYS A 6 -89.75 -50.59 -33.29
C LYS A 6 -90.45 -49.28 -32.90
N PRO A 7 -89.97 -48.59 -31.86
CA PRO A 7 -89.23 -47.34 -32.07
C PRO A 7 -88.02 -47.27 -31.11
N GLY A 8 -86.85 -46.77 -31.46
CA GLY A 8 -86.56 -45.40 -31.81
C GLY A 8 -85.21 -45.07 -31.15
N LYS A 9 -84.14 -45.15 -31.94
CA LYS A 9 -82.77 -44.81 -31.52
C LYS A 9 -82.71 -43.29 -31.42
N LYS A 10 -82.70 -42.73 -30.20
CA LYS A 10 -82.57 -41.27 -30.00
C LYS A 10 -81.51 -40.98 -28.94
N GLY A 11 -80.44 -40.33 -29.40
CA GLY A 11 -79.61 -39.45 -28.60
C GLY A 11 -78.56 -40.10 -27.71
N ARG A 12 -77.36 -40.31 -28.27
CA ARG A 12 -76.12 -39.95 -27.54
C ARG A 12 -74.95 -39.72 -28.50
N ASP A 13 -75.20 -38.93 -29.54
CA ASP A 13 -74.16 -38.24 -30.28
C ASP A 13 -74.29 -36.76 -29.91
N THR A 14 -73.80 -36.40 -28.72
CA THR A 14 -73.66 -35.01 -28.27
C THR A 14 -72.21 -34.79 -27.93
N HIS A 15 -71.46 -34.34 -28.94
CA HIS A 15 -70.34 -33.41 -28.84
C HIS A 15 -69.55 -33.45 -27.52
N ASP A 16 -68.58 -34.36 -27.43
CA ASP A 16 -67.39 -34.21 -26.59
C ASP A 16 -66.46 -33.17 -27.24
N ALA A 17 -66.99 -31.96 -27.44
CA ALA A 17 -66.21 -30.80 -27.76
C ALA A 17 -65.95 -30.12 -26.42
N LEU A 18 -64.92 -30.59 -25.72
CA LEU A 18 -64.38 -29.91 -24.55
C LEU A 18 -64.15 -28.45 -24.95
N ASP A 19 -64.96 -27.54 -24.39
CA ASP A 19 -64.84 -26.10 -24.64
C ASP A 19 -63.37 -25.69 -24.51
N PRO A 20 -62.71 -25.26 -25.60
CA PRO A 20 -61.28 -24.93 -25.57
C PRO A 20 -61.00 -23.81 -24.58
N GLN A 21 -62.00 -22.97 -24.30
CA GLN A 21 -61.96 -21.92 -23.30
C GLN A 21 -61.95 -22.49 -21.86
N ALA A 22 -62.72 -23.53 -21.56
CA ALA A 22 -62.74 -24.16 -20.24
C ALA A 22 -61.43 -24.92 -19.94
N GLN A 23 -60.83 -25.55 -20.96
CA GLN A 23 -59.49 -26.14 -20.83
C GLN A 23 -58.40 -25.10 -20.59
N ALA A 24 -58.45 -23.95 -21.28
CA ALA A 24 -57.50 -22.87 -21.08
C ALA A 24 -57.61 -22.28 -19.66
N GLU A 25 -58.82 -22.09 -19.13
CA GLU A 25 -59.04 -21.63 -17.76
C GLU A 25 -58.57 -22.64 -16.70
N ALA A 26 -58.78 -23.94 -16.92
CA ALA A 26 -58.27 -24.99 -16.04
C ALA A 26 -56.74 -25.04 -16.03
N MET A 27 -56.09 -24.89 -17.19
CA MET A 27 -54.63 -24.80 -17.29
C MET A 27 -54.08 -23.53 -16.63
N ALA A 28 -54.74 -22.38 -16.81
CA ALA A 28 -54.33 -21.13 -16.17
C ALA A 28 -54.40 -21.23 -14.64
N ARG A 29 -55.45 -21.86 -14.09
CA ARG A 29 -55.57 -22.12 -12.65
C ARG A 29 -54.49 -23.07 -12.13
N GLY A 30 -54.21 -24.16 -12.85
CA GLY A 30 -53.14 -25.09 -12.49
C GLY A 30 -51.75 -24.43 -12.50
N MET A 31 -51.51 -23.54 -13.47
CA MET A 31 -50.27 -22.75 -13.54
C MET A 31 -50.17 -21.76 -12.38
N SER A 32 -51.24 -21.04 -12.03
CA SER A 32 -51.24 -20.13 -10.89
C SER A 32 -51.05 -20.86 -9.56
N GLU A 33 -51.64 -22.04 -9.40
CA GLU A 33 -51.50 -22.86 -8.19
C GLU A 33 -50.06 -23.36 -8.05
N SER A 34 -49.45 -23.81 -9.15
CA SER A 34 -48.05 -24.24 -9.18
C SER A 34 -47.09 -23.08 -8.88
N ALA A 35 -47.35 -21.89 -9.46
CA ALA A 35 -46.57 -20.70 -9.19
C ALA A 35 -46.67 -20.26 -7.72
N GLN A 36 -47.86 -20.35 -7.13
CA GLN A 36 -48.09 -20.06 -5.71
C GLN A 36 -47.34 -21.06 -4.82
N GLN A 37 -47.35 -22.35 -5.17
CA GLN A 37 -46.59 -23.38 -4.45
C GLN A 37 -45.09 -23.15 -4.53
N ILE A 38 -44.56 -22.81 -5.72
CA ILE A 38 -43.15 -22.47 -5.90
C ILE A 38 -42.78 -21.25 -5.06
N TRP A 39 -43.64 -20.23 -5.01
CA TRP A 39 -43.41 -19.04 -4.21
C TRP A 39 -43.38 -19.34 -2.71
N LEU A 40 -44.39 -20.07 -2.20
CA LEU A 40 -44.46 -20.47 -0.80
C LEU A 40 -43.28 -21.37 -0.41
N ALA A 41 -42.88 -22.29 -1.28
CA ALA A 41 -41.69 -23.11 -1.09
C ALA A 41 -40.41 -22.26 -1.06
N GLY A 42 -40.30 -21.26 -1.94
CA GLY A 42 -39.18 -20.31 -1.96
C GLY A 42 -39.08 -19.50 -0.67
N VAL A 43 -40.20 -18.96 -0.17
CA VAL A 43 -40.24 -18.21 1.10
C VAL A 43 -39.96 -19.12 2.30
N GLY A 44 -40.47 -20.35 2.30
CA GLY A 44 -40.21 -21.35 3.35
C GLY A 44 -38.76 -21.81 3.38
N ALA A 45 -38.14 -22.05 2.22
CA ALA A 45 -36.74 -22.40 2.11
C ALA A 45 -35.82 -21.25 2.53
N PHE A 46 -36.17 -20.01 2.18
CA PHE A 46 -35.44 -18.82 2.64
C PHE A 46 -35.52 -18.65 4.16
N ALA A 47 -36.70 -18.84 4.77
CA ALA A 47 -36.86 -18.83 6.21
C ALA A 47 -36.05 -19.95 6.90
N ARG A 48 -36.04 -21.16 6.31
CA ARG A 48 -35.22 -22.29 6.78
C ARG A 48 -33.73 -21.94 6.74
N ALA A 49 -33.26 -21.38 5.62
CA ALA A 49 -31.88 -20.94 5.45
C ALA A 49 -31.47 -19.83 6.42
N GLN A 50 -32.36 -18.91 6.78
CA GLN A 50 -32.06 -17.94 7.85
C GLN A 50 -31.92 -18.61 9.22
N SER A 51 -32.81 -19.56 9.54
CA SER A 51 -32.80 -20.25 10.84
C SER A 51 -31.59 -21.17 11.04
N GLU A 52 -31.12 -21.81 9.98
CA GLU A 52 -29.98 -22.73 10.00
C GLU A 52 -28.67 -22.02 9.61
N GLY A 53 -28.75 -20.95 8.83
CA GLY A 53 -27.61 -20.20 8.31
C GLY A 53 -26.83 -19.46 9.38
N ASN A 54 -27.48 -18.95 10.44
CA ASN A 54 -26.73 -18.28 11.52
C ASN A 54 -25.83 -19.27 12.28
N LYS A 55 -26.27 -20.51 12.49
CA LYS A 55 -25.46 -21.54 13.17
C LYS A 55 -24.30 -22.02 12.31
N LEU A 56 -24.53 -22.21 11.01
CA LEU A 56 -23.47 -22.53 10.05
C LEU A 56 -22.47 -21.38 9.95
N PHE A 57 -22.95 -20.13 9.89
CA PHE A 57 -22.10 -18.95 9.91
C PHE A 57 -21.25 -18.88 11.19
N GLU A 58 -21.85 -19.06 12.37
CA GLU A 58 -21.11 -19.07 13.63
C GLU A 58 -20.07 -20.21 13.70
N SER A 59 -20.37 -21.40 13.16
CA SER A 59 -19.42 -22.50 13.05
C SER A 59 -18.26 -22.13 12.12
N LEU A 60 -18.56 -21.63 10.92
CA LEU A 60 -17.56 -21.20 9.95
C LEU A 60 -16.70 -20.05 10.48
N VAL A 61 -17.27 -19.12 11.24
CA VAL A 61 -16.53 -18.03 11.88
C VAL A 61 -15.64 -18.57 13.00
N ARG A 62 -16.11 -19.54 13.80
CA ARG A 62 -15.29 -20.18 14.83
C ARG A 62 -14.14 -20.99 14.24
N GLU A 63 -14.40 -21.74 13.18
CA GLU A 63 -13.39 -22.45 12.40
C GLU A 63 -12.40 -21.48 11.74
N GLY A 64 -12.89 -20.36 11.20
CA GLY A 64 -12.07 -19.29 10.63
C GLY A 64 -11.17 -18.61 11.65
N MET A 65 -11.67 -18.31 12.86
CA MET A 65 -10.84 -17.79 13.96
C MET A 65 -9.79 -18.80 14.41
N GLY A 66 -10.13 -20.10 14.44
CA GLY A 66 -9.18 -21.17 14.72
C GLY A 66 -8.10 -21.28 13.66
N PHE A 67 -8.50 -21.24 12.38
CA PHE A 67 -7.58 -21.25 11.25
C PHE A 67 -6.68 -20.02 11.23
N GLU A 68 -7.21 -18.83 11.48
CA GLU A 68 -6.42 -17.60 11.55
C GLU A 68 -5.40 -17.65 12.69
N LYS A 69 -5.78 -18.18 13.86
CA LYS A 69 -4.85 -18.32 14.99
C LYS A 69 -3.73 -19.30 14.64
N THR A 70 -4.06 -20.48 14.14
CA THR A 70 -3.08 -21.49 13.71
C THR A 70 -2.22 -20.99 12.55
N ALA A 71 -2.82 -20.27 11.59
CA ALA A 71 -2.12 -19.67 10.47
C ALA A 71 -1.21 -18.52 10.92
N ARG A 72 -1.60 -17.69 11.90
CA ARG A 72 -0.74 -16.66 12.48
C ARG A 72 0.41 -17.26 13.29
N GLU A 73 0.17 -18.35 14.01
CA GLU A 73 1.24 -19.06 14.74
C GLU A 73 2.23 -19.71 13.76
N ALA A 74 1.73 -20.45 12.76
CA ALA A 74 2.56 -21.06 11.72
C ALA A 74 3.28 -20.01 10.85
N ALA A 75 2.58 -18.96 10.43
CA ALA A 75 3.16 -17.85 9.68
C ALA A 75 4.10 -17.01 10.54
N GLY A 76 3.89 -16.90 11.85
CA GLY A 76 4.81 -16.22 12.77
C GLY A 76 6.18 -16.88 12.75
N HIS A 77 6.23 -18.21 12.90
CA HIS A 77 7.48 -18.97 12.84
C HIS A 77 8.16 -18.89 11.46
N GLN A 78 7.38 -18.99 10.37
CA GLN A 78 7.91 -18.87 9.01
C GLN A 78 8.37 -17.45 8.68
N ALA A 79 7.66 -16.43 9.17
CA ALA A 79 7.99 -15.03 8.97
C ALA A 79 9.23 -14.63 9.76
N GLU A 80 9.43 -15.14 10.98
CA GLU A 80 10.68 -14.94 11.73
C GLU A 80 11.87 -15.56 11.00
N ALA A 81 11.75 -16.83 10.55
CA ALA A 81 12.81 -17.49 9.77
C ALA A 81 13.11 -16.75 8.45
N MET A 82 12.07 -16.29 7.75
CA MET A 82 12.23 -15.50 6.53
C MET A 82 12.84 -14.13 6.81
N ARG A 83 12.46 -13.48 7.93
CA ARG A 83 12.99 -12.19 8.34
C ARG A 83 14.47 -12.30 8.68
N GLU A 84 14.89 -13.34 9.39
CA GLU A 84 16.29 -13.60 9.72
C GLU A 84 17.12 -13.92 8.47
N ALA A 85 16.58 -14.73 7.55
CA ALA A 85 17.20 -15.00 6.26
C ALA A 85 17.30 -13.73 5.39
N MET A 86 16.28 -12.88 5.41
CA MET A 86 16.26 -11.62 4.68
C MET A 86 17.23 -10.60 5.29
N GLU A 87 17.28 -10.49 6.62
CA GLU A 87 18.22 -9.63 7.33
C GLU A 87 19.67 -10.04 7.04
N SER A 88 19.96 -11.34 7.04
CA SER A 88 21.26 -11.87 6.63
C SER A 88 21.61 -11.54 5.18
N ARG A 89 20.66 -11.69 4.24
CA ARG A 89 20.87 -11.36 2.83
C ARG A 89 21.02 -9.85 2.59
N VAL A 90 20.24 -9.03 3.28
CA VAL A 90 20.33 -7.56 3.22
C VAL A 90 21.63 -7.08 3.82
N GLY A 91 22.09 -7.66 4.94
CA GLY A 91 23.40 -7.39 5.52
C GLY A 91 24.53 -7.65 4.52
N GLN A 92 24.54 -8.84 3.91
CA GLN A 92 25.53 -9.20 2.89
C GLN A 92 25.44 -8.35 1.62
N ALA A 93 24.23 -7.97 1.19
CA ALA A 93 24.04 -7.08 0.04
C ALA A 93 24.54 -5.66 0.37
N ARG A 94 24.32 -5.18 1.59
CA ARG A 94 24.78 -3.87 2.06
C ARG A 94 26.30 -3.81 2.19
N GLU A 95 26.96 -4.87 2.66
CA GLU A 95 28.43 -4.93 2.66
C GLU A 95 29.00 -4.86 1.24
N ARG A 96 28.47 -5.67 0.31
CA ARG A 96 28.90 -5.64 -1.10
C ARG A 96 28.58 -4.31 -1.77
N ALA A 97 27.42 -3.71 -1.46
CA ALA A 97 27.03 -2.40 -1.96
C ALA A 97 27.91 -1.28 -1.39
N ASN A 98 28.32 -1.36 -0.12
CA ASN A 98 29.26 -0.40 0.45
C ASN A 98 30.64 -0.50 -0.23
N GLU A 99 31.10 -1.70 -0.55
CA GLU A 99 32.36 -1.89 -1.27
C GLU A 99 32.31 -1.32 -2.69
N THR A 100 31.22 -1.57 -3.42
CA THR A 100 31.02 -0.99 -4.76
C THR A 100 30.79 0.51 -4.71
N TRP A 101 30.09 1.02 -3.69
CA TRP A 101 29.91 2.45 -3.44
C TRP A 101 31.24 3.15 -3.17
N LYS A 102 32.13 2.52 -2.38
CA LYS A 102 33.47 3.06 -2.14
C LYS A 102 34.30 3.14 -3.42
N ARG A 103 34.18 2.15 -4.32
CA ARG A 103 34.80 2.19 -5.65
C ARG A 103 34.19 3.30 -6.53
N LEU A 104 32.89 3.54 -6.42
CA LEU A 104 32.20 4.66 -7.08
C LEU A 104 32.63 6.01 -6.52
N GLU A 105 32.86 6.13 -5.21
CA GLU A 105 33.39 7.34 -4.57
C GLU A 105 34.79 7.65 -5.11
N THR A 106 35.68 6.66 -5.21
CA THR A 106 37.00 6.84 -5.81
C THR A 106 36.92 7.24 -7.29
N ALA A 107 36.03 6.62 -8.07
CA ALA A 107 35.84 6.95 -9.47
C ALA A 107 35.20 8.34 -9.67
N PHE A 108 34.27 8.72 -8.79
CA PHE A 108 33.65 10.03 -8.78
C PHE A 108 34.65 11.11 -8.39
N GLU A 109 35.43 10.92 -7.33
CA GLU A 109 36.52 11.83 -6.94
C GLU A 109 37.52 12.01 -8.08
N SER A 110 37.91 10.92 -8.75
CA SER A 110 38.82 10.98 -9.90
C SER A 110 38.22 11.79 -11.05
N ARG A 111 36.94 11.59 -11.35
CA ARG A 111 36.26 12.31 -12.44
C ARG A 111 35.97 13.76 -12.10
N VAL A 112 35.65 14.05 -10.83
CA VAL A 112 35.49 15.41 -10.32
C VAL A 112 36.85 16.14 -10.31
N ALA A 113 37.93 15.48 -9.91
CA ALA A 113 39.27 16.04 -9.99
C ALA A 113 39.69 16.31 -11.44
N GLU A 114 39.40 15.39 -12.38
CA GLU A 114 39.70 15.58 -13.80
C GLU A 114 38.91 16.76 -14.40
N THR A 115 37.63 16.88 -14.08
CA THR A 115 36.78 17.98 -14.58
C THR A 115 37.15 19.33 -13.98
N LEU A 116 37.48 19.38 -12.69
CA LEU A 116 38.00 20.59 -12.03
C LEU A 116 39.36 21.01 -12.58
N GLY A 117 40.26 20.05 -12.85
CA GLY A 117 41.55 20.31 -13.50
C GLY A 117 41.38 20.90 -14.90
N ARG A 118 40.42 20.40 -15.69
CA ARG A 118 40.08 20.97 -17.01
C ARG A 118 39.47 22.37 -16.93
N LEU A 119 38.83 22.73 -15.82
CA LEU A 119 38.31 24.07 -15.54
C LEU A 119 39.36 25.03 -14.94
N GLY A 120 40.61 24.57 -14.76
CA GLY A 120 41.72 25.40 -14.26
C GLY A 120 41.69 25.64 -12.75
N VAL A 121 40.92 24.86 -11.99
CA VAL A 121 40.88 24.97 -10.52
C VAL A 121 42.01 24.11 -9.94
N PRO A 122 43.01 24.70 -9.24
CA PRO A 122 44.12 23.95 -8.66
C PRO A 122 43.63 22.92 -7.66
N THR A 123 44.13 21.68 -7.76
CA THR A 123 43.72 20.61 -6.87
C THR A 123 44.48 20.68 -5.54
N ARG A 124 44.01 19.97 -4.51
CA ARG A 124 44.70 19.90 -3.21
C ARG A 124 46.12 19.33 -3.31
N ALA A 125 46.33 18.40 -4.24
CA ALA A 125 47.65 17.80 -4.47
C ALA A 125 48.63 18.84 -5.03
N ASP A 126 48.19 19.65 -5.99
CA ASP A 126 49.02 20.71 -6.58
C ASP A 126 49.45 21.76 -5.55
N ILE A 127 48.52 22.15 -4.67
CA ILE A 127 48.80 23.10 -3.57
C ILE A 127 49.81 22.49 -2.59
N ALA A 128 49.70 21.20 -2.29
CA ALA A 128 50.64 20.51 -1.40
C ALA A 128 52.05 20.42 -2.01
N GLU A 129 52.16 20.11 -3.31
CA GLU A 129 53.44 20.04 -4.01
C GLU A 129 54.10 21.43 -4.12
N LEU A 130 53.31 22.48 -4.37
CA LEU A 130 53.79 23.87 -4.36
C LEU A 130 54.28 24.30 -2.98
N ASN A 131 53.58 23.95 -1.90
CA ASN A 131 54.04 24.21 -0.54
C ASN A 131 55.36 23.49 -0.24
N ALA A 132 55.51 22.23 -0.64
CA ALA A 132 56.76 21.49 -0.46
C ALA A 132 57.93 22.13 -1.23
N LYS A 133 57.69 22.61 -2.46
CA LYS A 133 58.69 23.35 -3.24
C LYS A 133 59.02 24.70 -2.60
N LEU A 134 58.03 25.41 -2.05
CA LEU A 134 58.24 26.64 -1.29
C LEU A 134 59.09 26.42 -0.04
N ASP A 135 58.82 25.36 0.73
CA ASP A 135 59.62 25.00 1.90
C ASP A 135 61.06 24.63 1.52
N ALA A 136 61.26 23.85 0.45
CA ALA A 136 62.58 23.51 -0.04
C ALA A 136 63.37 24.75 -0.52
N LEU A 137 62.68 25.71 -1.15
CA LEU A 137 63.28 26.97 -1.58
C LEU A 137 63.54 27.90 -0.38
N ALA A 138 62.64 27.94 0.59
CA ALA A 138 62.80 28.67 1.85
C ALA A 138 63.93 28.09 2.70
N ALA A 139 64.18 26.79 2.64
CA ALA A 139 65.33 26.14 3.28
C ALA A 139 66.65 26.46 2.58
N ARG A 140 66.63 26.76 1.27
CA ARG A 140 67.83 27.08 0.47
C ARG A 140 68.14 28.57 0.38
N SER A 141 67.16 29.44 0.65
CA SER A 141 67.36 30.89 0.75
C SER A 141 67.58 31.28 2.21
N PRO A 142 68.74 31.85 2.60
CA PRO A 142 68.87 32.40 3.94
C PRO A 142 68.01 33.67 4.00
N ALA A 143 66.86 33.58 4.65
CA ALA A 143 66.03 34.69 5.14
C ALA A 143 66.13 36.01 4.34
N ALA A 144 65.39 36.12 3.22
CA ALA A 144 65.02 37.45 2.74
C ALA A 144 64.07 38.10 3.77
N PRO A 145 64.28 39.37 4.18
CA PRO A 145 63.63 39.92 5.35
C PRO A 145 62.12 40.00 5.10
N ARG A 146 61.39 39.33 5.98
CA ARG A 146 59.95 39.42 6.12
C ARG A 146 59.61 40.90 6.29
N ARG A 147 59.05 41.51 5.24
CA ARG A 147 58.55 42.89 5.30
C ARG A 147 57.36 42.88 6.25
N ALA A 148 57.64 43.20 7.51
CA ALA A 148 56.64 43.34 8.54
C ALA A 148 55.60 44.39 8.10
N PRO A 149 54.30 44.19 8.38
CA PRO A 149 53.31 45.21 8.11
C PRO A 149 53.59 46.41 9.01
N ALA A 150 54.06 47.50 8.40
CA ALA A 150 54.11 48.80 9.02
C ALA A 150 52.70 49.38 9.06
N VAL A 151 51.99 49.16 10.17
CA VAL A 151 51.00 50.11 10.66
C VAL A 151 51.16 50.19 12.17
N LYS A 152 51.84 51.24 12.62
CA LYS A 152 51.89 51.66 14.01
C LYS A 152 50.91 52.81 14.19
N ALA A 153 50.23 52.78 15.34
CA ALA A 153 49.49 53.85 16.00
C ALA A 153 48.02 54.08 15.57
N ALA A 154 47.11 53.45 16.31
CA ALA A 154 46.22 54.18 17.22
C ALA A 154 45.67 53.23 18.28
N ALA A 155 46.16 53.38 19.52
CA ALA A 155 45.54 52.81 20.69
C ALA A 155 44.31 53.65 21.07
N ALA A 156 43.12 53.07 21.17
CA ALA A 156 42.10 53.44 22.16
C ALA A 156 40.84 52.54 22.08
N LYS A 157 40.64 51.78 23.16
CA LYS A 157 39.36 51.53 23.86
C LYS A 157 38.30 50.59 23.25
N ARG A 158 38.28 49.42 23.90
CA ARG A 158 37.19 48.46 24.19
C ARG A 158 35.76 49.03 24.21
N THR A 159 34.78 48.30 23.64
CA THR A 159 33.51 47.76 24.23
C THR A 159 32.56 47.20 23.13
N PRO A 160 31.57 46.31 23.43
CA PRO A 160 31.29 45.09 22.65
C PRO A 160 29.89 45.08 21.94
N PRO A 161 29.22 43.95 21.56
CA PRO A 161 28.64 43.74 20.22
C PRO A 161 27.09 43.74 20.16
N ALA A 162 26.48 43.93 18.98
CA ALA A 162 25.04 43.65 18.81
C ALA A 162 24.65 43.26 17.37
N THR A 163 24.61 41.94 17.17
CA THR A 163 23.62 41.08 16.47
C THR A 163 22.88 41.48 15.16
N PRO A 164 22.57 40.47 14.31
CA PRO A 164 22.17 40.62 12.92
C PRO A 164 20.65 40.78 12.73
N ARG A 165 20.27 41.48 11.66
CA ARG A 165 18.85 41.65 11.29
C ARG A 165 18.33 40.43 10.54
N LYS A 166 17.35 39.79 11.19
CA LYS A 166 16.54 38.63 10.81
C LYS A 166 16.05 38.62 9.35
N THR A 167 16.26 37.49 8.69
CA THR A 167 15.35 36.91 7.70
C THR A 167 14.09 36.39 8.42
N VAL A 168 12.91 36.69 7.88
CA VAL A 168 11.64 36.09 8.34
C VAL A 168 10.82 35.72 7.12
N ARG A 169 10.15 34.57 7.26
CA ARG A 169 9.00 34.02 6.50
C ARG A 169 9.44 32.99 5.45
N LYS A 170 8.94 31.76 5.43
CA LYS A 170 7.78 31.17 6.13
C LYS A 170 7.90 29.64 5.96
N ALA A 171 7.82 28.88 7.05
CA ALA A 171 7.59 27.45 7.00
C ALA A 171 6.40 27.09 7.91
N VAL A 172 5.75 25.99 7.55
CA VAL A 172 4.77 25.20 8.34
C VAL A 172 3.31 25.66 8.28
N LYS A 173 2.50 24.84 7.59
CA LYS A 173 1.18 24.40 8.08
C LYS A 173 0.98 22.92 7.74
N SER A 174 1.18 22.07 8.74
CA SER A 174 0.30 20.93 9.04
C SER A 174 0.65 20.46 10.46
N PRO A 175 -0.35 20.22 11.32
CA PRO A 175 -0.56 18.83 11.69
C PRO A 175 -2.04 18.42 11.90
N ARG A 176 -2.30 17.17 11.48
CA ARG A 176 -3.07 16.10 12.15
C ARG A 176 -4.21 16.50 13.10
N ALA A 177 -5.43 16.14 12.70
CA ALA A 177 -6.55 15.89 13.61
C ALA A 177 -6.50 14.45 14.12
N GLY A 178 -6.31 14.30 15.43
CA GLY A 178 -6.48 13.06 16.19
C GLY A 178 -7.71 13.14 17.08
N VAL A 179 -8.56 12.11 16.97
CA VAL A 179 -9.43 11.45 17.96
C VAL A 179 -9.63 12.13 19.32
N ALA A 180 -10.90 12.37 19.72
CA ALA A 180 -11.36 12.15 21.10
C ALA A 180 -12.89 12.05 21.21
N LYS A 181 -13.32 10.96 21.86
CA LYS A 181 -14.67 10.60 22.33
C LYS A 181 -15.26 11.64 23.30
N ARG A 182 -16.59 11.75 23.33
CA ARG A 182 -17.38 12.24 24.47
C ARG A 182 -18.42 11.18 24.88
N PRO A 183 -18.60 10.87 26.17
CA PRO A 183 -19.72 10.06 26.68
C PRO A 183 -20.82 10.95 27.33
N ARG A 184 -21.91 10.29 27.76
CA ARG A 184 -23.11 10.73 28.53
C ARG A 184 -24.39 10.84 27.68
N ALA A 185 -25.35 9.92 27.83
CA ALA A 185 -26.29 9.69 28.93
C ALA A 185 -27.55 10.56 28.83
N SER A 186 -28.67 9.94 28.43
CA SER A 186 -30.05 10.09 28.94
C SER A 186 -30.87 8.93 28.37
#